data_AF-A0A2G5TRU5-F1
#
_entry.id   AF-A0A2G5TRU5-F1
#
_cell.length_a   1.000
_cell.length_b   1.000
_cell.length_c   1.000
_cell.angle_alpha   90.00
_cell.angle_beta   90.00
_cell.angle_gamma   90.00
#
_symmetry.space_group_name_H-M   'P 1'
#
loop_
_entity.id
_entity.type
_entity.pdbx_description
1 polymer ?
#
loop_
_entity_poly.entity_id
_entity_poly.type
_entity_poly.pdbx_seq_one_letter_code
_entity_poly.pdbx_strand_id
1 'polypeptide(L)'
;MEIEIDEIVKTEQWKKAERMHCGFYVLNLNVEGICHFSSCYIRTNSITAQELDFLRKTYTSSSNYKNSSFKLLSFNEIEELGTLWDPTAFFDSDSSWFFRMKNSDERILHIEIHECHPEYLARKIVNFEEIPSSWVSPGAIVHDYNEN
;
A
#
# COMPACT_ATOMS: atom_id res chain seq x y z
N MET A 1 -9.36 16.57 11.96
CA MET A 1 -8.51 17.61 11.35
C MET A 1 -8.05 17.07 10.03
N GLU A 2 -8.27 17.86 8.98
CA GLU A 2 -7.99 17.53 7.59
C GLU A 2 -6.94 18.51 7.05
N ILE A 3 -6.17 18.08 6.07
CA ILE A 3 -5.09 18.86 5.46
C ILE A 3 -5.02 18.60 3.96
N GLU A 4 -4.69 19.64 3.22
CA GLU A 4 -4.31 19.57 1.81
C GLU A 4 -2.78 19.65 1.69
N ILE A 5 -2.19 18.81 0.83
CA ILE A 5 -0.73 18.71 0.69
C ILE A 5 -0.19 19.21 -0.67
N ASP A 6 -1.01 19.76 -1.55
CA ASP A 6 -0.64 20.20 -2.92
C ASP A 6 0.59 21.12 -2.96
N GLU A 7 0.76 21.99 -1.97
CA GLU A 7 1.89 22.91 -1.92
C GLU A 7 3.15 22.27 -1.35
N ILE A 8 3.02 21.36 -0.37
CA ILE A 8 4.18 20.72 0.25
C ILE A 8 4.81 19.67 -0.67
N VAL A 9 4.00 18.96 -1.48
CA VAL A 9 4.51 17.95 -2.44
C VAL A 9 5.44 18.54 -3.50
N LYS A 10 5.32 19.84 -3.78
CA LYS A 10 6.17 20.56 -4.76
C LYS A 10 7.56 20.90 -4.22
N THR A 11 7.74 20.86 -2.90
CA THR A 11 8.97 21.32 -2.24
C THR A 11 10.12 20.34 -2.43
N GLU A 12 11.36 20.86 -2.42
CA GLU A 12 12.56 20.01 -2.50
C GLU A 12 12.75 19.15 -1.24
N GLN A 13 12.27 19.62 -0.09
CA GLN A 13 12.26 18.87 1.16
C GLN A 13 11.41 17.61 1.03
N TRP A 14 10.23 17.74 0.42
CA TRP A 14 9.33 16.61 0.20
C TRP A 14 9.92 15.57 -0.75
N LYS A 15 10.46 16.01 -1.89
CA LYS A 15 11.07 15.13 -2.90
C LYS A 15 12.30 14.37 -2.40
N LYS A 16 13.02 14.92 -1.42
CA LYS A 16 14.23 14.31 -0.82
C LYS A 16 13.96 13.58 0.48
N ALA A 17 12.77 13.72 1.05
CA ALA A 17 12.43 13.04 2.28
C ALA A 17 12.28 11.54 2.03
N GLU A 18 12.88 10.74 2.91
CA GLU A 18 12.81 9.28 2.83
C GLU A 18 11.54 8.72 3.49
N ARG A 19 10.96 9.48 4.42
CA ARG A 19 9.84 9.02 5.24
C ARG A 19 8.81 10.12 5.44
N MET A 20 7.55 9.71 5.50
CA MET A 20 6.42 10.57 5.81
C MET A 20 5.53 9.94 6.88
N HIS A 21 5.13 10.74 7.85
CA HIS A 21 4.10 10.37 8.83
C HIS A 21 3.11 11.52 8.98
N CYS A 22 1.86 11.28 8.60
CA CYS A 22 0.78 12.26 8.75
C CYS A 22 -0.33 11.70 9.64
N GLY A 23 -0.51 12.32 10.82
CA GLY A 23 -1.59 11.97 11.74
C GLY A 23 -2.96 12.55 11.37
N PHE A 24 -3.00 13.47 10.39
CA PHE A 24 -4.21 14.13 9.90
C PHE A 24 -4.74 13.45 8.64
N TYR A 25 -6.01 13.73 8.30
CA TYR A 25 -6.61 13.24 7.06
C TYR A 25 -6.16 14.09 5.88
N VAL A 26 -5.50 13.47 4.91
CA VAL A 26 -5.08 14.11 3.66
C VAL A 26 -6.23 14.02 2.65
N LEU A 27 -6.71 15.18 2.17
CA LEU A 27 -7.89 15.28 1.30
C LEU A 27 -7.59 15.08 -0.19
N ASN A 28 -6.40 15.47 -0.61
CA ASN A 28 -5.93 15.52 -2.01
C ASN A 28 -4.72 14.60 -2.21
N LEU A 29 -4.78 13.40 -1.66
CA LEU A 29 -3.68 12.45 -1.79
C LEU A 29 -3.54 12.03 -3.26
N ASN A 30 -2.39 12.31 -3.86
CA ASN A 30 -1.96 11.70 -5.11
C ASN A 30 -0.85 10.68 -4.80
N VAL A 31 -1.10 9.41 -5.14
CA VAL A 31 -0.15 8.31 -4.87
C VAL A 31 1.20 8.48 -5.57
N GLU A 32 1.26 9.14 -6.74
CA GLU A 32 2.52 9.45 -7.42
C GLU A 32 3.40 10.42 -6.61
N GLY A 33 2.78 11.30 -5.82
CA GLY A 33 3.47 12.27 -4.99
C GLY A 33 4.04 11.69 -3.69
N ILE A 34 3.74 10.43 -3.36
CA ILE A 34 4.17 9.78 -2.11
C ILE A 34 4.91 8.45 -2.34
N CYS A 35 4.89 7.90 -3.55
CA CYS A 35 5.43 6.57 -3.82
C CYS A 35 6.97 6.49 -3.74
N HIS A 36 7.67 7.64 -3.68
CA HIS A 36 9.11 7.71 -3.51
C HIS A 36 9.57 7.47 -2.07
N PHE A 37 8.67 7.58 -1.08
CA PHE A 37 9.03 7.35 0.31
C PHE A 37 9.42 5.88 0.56
N SER A 38 10.52 5.68 1.29
CA SER A 38 10.87 4.36 1.83
C SER A 38 9.86 3.90 2.89
N SER A 39 9.28 4.86 3.64
CA SER A 39 8.21 4.57 4.57
C SER A 39 7.16 5.66 4.66
N CYS A 40 5.88 5.29 4.63
CA CYS A 40 4.78 6.25 4.56
C CYS A 40 3.59 5.86 5.43
N TYR A 41 3.15 6.74 6.34
CA TYR A 41 1.90 6.56 7.10
C TYR A 41 0.96 7.72 6.83
N ILE A 42 -0.20 7.43 6.23
CA ILE A 42 -1.18 8.44 5.83
C ILE A 42 -2.59 8.01 6.21
N ARG A 43 -3.41 8.98 6.61
CA ARG A 43 -4.86 8.83 6.70
C ARG A 43 -5.48 9.59 5.53
N THR A 44 -6.42 8.98 4.82
CA THR A 44 -7.13 9.63 3.72
C THR A 44 -8.56 9.09 3.63
N ASN A 45 -9.40 9.74 2.83
CA ASN A 45 -10.80 9.36 2.70
C ASN A 45 -10.93 8.07 1.89
N SER A 46 -10.25 8.00 0.75
CA SER A 46 -10.30 6.89 -0.21
C SER A 46 -8.97 6.76 -0.95
N ILE A 47 -8.67 5.54 -1.38
CA ILE A 47 -7.67 5.22 -2.41
C ILE A 47 -8.33 4.16 -3.30
N THR A 48 -8.20 4.29 -4.61
CA THR A 48 -8.76 3.34 -5.58
C THR A 48 -7.92 2.08 -5.70
N ALA A 49 -8.50 0.99 -6.20
CA ALA A 49 -7.80 -0.25 -6.52
C ALA A 49 -6.66 -0.02 -7.52
N GLN A 50 -6.86 0.85 -8.51
CA GLN A 50 -5.83 1.21 -9.49
C GLN A 50 -4.65 1.96 -8.86
N GLU A 51 -4.91 2.88 -7.94
CA GLU A 51 -3.86 3.59 -7.20
C GLU A 51 -3.07 2.65 -6.29
N LEU A 52 -3.75 1.71 -5.63
CA LEU A 52 -3.08 0.65 -4.86
C LEU A 52 -2.25 -0.27 -5.76
N ASP A 53 -2.74 -0.58 -6.97
CA ASP A 53 -2.01 -1.36 -7.96
C ASP A 53 -0.73 -0.65 -8.44
N PHE A 54 -0.84 0.66 -8.68
CA PHE A 54 0.29 1.53 -8.99
C PHE A 54 1.32 1.51 -7.85
N LEU A 55 0.88 1.67 -6.60
CA LEU A 55 1.76 1.61 -5.43
C LEU A 55 2.43 0.24 -5.32
N ARG A 56 1.69 -0.87 -5.46
CA ARG A 56 2.26 -2.22 -5.49
C ARG A 56 3.39 -2.30 -6.53
N LYS A 57 3.12 -1.99 -7.80
CA LYS A 57 4.13 -2.06 -8.87
C LYS A 57 5.36 -1.19 -8.58
N THR A 58 5.14 0.01 -8.04
CA THR A 58 6.21 0.95 -7.69
C THR A 58 7.06 0.41 -6.53
N TYR A 59 6.44 -0.11 -5.48
CA TYR A 59 7.15 -0.66 -4.33
C TYR A 59 7.89 -1.95 -4.68
N THR A 60 7.27 -2.84 -5.46
CA THR A 60 7.91 -4.08 -5.92
C THR A 60 9.16 -3.81 -6.76
N SER A 61 9.20 -2.70 -7.51
CA SER A 61 10.36 -2.30 -8.31
C SER A 61 11.38 -1.43 -7.56
N SER A 62 11.05 -0.95 -6.36
CA SER A 62 11.91 -0.08 -5.57
C SER A 62 12.91 -0.85 -4.73
N SER A 63 14.20 -0.51 -4.83
CA SER A 63 15.23 -1.12 -3.99
C SER A 63 15.23 -0.60 -2.55
N ASN A 64 14.71 0.61 -2.31
CA ASN A 64 14.79 1.31 -1.03
C ASN A 64 13.48 1.30 -0.23
N TYR A 65 12.42 0.69 -0.78
CA TYR A 65 11.14 0.59 -0.12
C TYR A 65 11.22 -0.23 1.18
N LYS A 66 10.35 0.04 2.16
CA LYS A 66 10.28 -0.71 3.43
C LYS A 66 8.85 -0.98 3.89
N ASN A 67 8.04 0.06 4.09
CA ASN A 67 6.65 -0.13 4.55
C ASN A 67 5.78 1.10 4.33
N SER A 68 4.49 0.91 4.07
CA SER A 68 3.52 1.98 3.98
C SER A 68 2.21 1.52 4.60
N SER A 69 1.50 2.43 5.25
CA SER A 69 0.19 2.15 5.84
C SER A 69 -0.78 3.29 5.54
N PHE A 70 -1.92 2.92 4.98
CA PHE A 70 -2.99 3.82 4.59
C PHE A 70 -4.23 3.51 5.40
N LYS A 71 -4.69 4.48 6.17
CA LYS A 71 -5.97 4.38 6.90
C LYS A 71 -7.06 5.10 6.12
N LEU A 72 -8.00 4.32 5.59
CA LEU A 72 -9.07 4.77 4.71
C LEU A 72 -10.38 4.92 5.49
N LEU A 73 -11.15 5.97 5.20
CA LEU A 73 -12.53 6.08 5.70
C LEU A 73 -13.48 5.17 4.93
N SER A 74 -13.26 5.01 3.63
CA SER A 74 -14.06 4.14 2.77
C SER A 74 -13.19 3.43 1.75
N PHE A 75 -13.41 2.12 1.60
CA PHE A 75 -12.83 1.32 0.53
C PHE A 75 -13.77 0.15 0.21
N ASN A 76 -14.27 0.09 -1.02
CA ASN A 76 -15.22 -0.90 -1.50
C ASN A 76 -14.76 -1.61 -2.79
N GLU A 77 -13.52 -1.39 -3.23
CA GLU A 77 -12.96 -1.91 -4.48
C GLU A 77 -12.14 -3.21 -4.27
N ILE A 78 -12.47 -4.00 -3.25
CA ILE A 78 -11.75 -5.23 -2.90
C ILE A 78 -11.84 -6.30 -4.01
N GLU A 79 -12.99 -6.41 -4.68
CA GLU A 79 -13.20 -7.33 -5.80
C GLU A 79 -12.37 -6.93 -7.03
N GLU A 80 -12.21 -5.62 -7.28
CA GLU A 80 -11.37 -5.11 -8.35
C GLU A 80 -9.89 -5.39 -8.06
N LEU A 81 -9.43 -5.15 -6.83
CA LEU A 81 -8.08 -5.55 -6.40
C LEU A 81 -7.86 -7.04 -6.60
N GLY A 82 -8.83 -7.86 -6.22
CA GLY A 82 -8.79 -9.29 -6.43
C GLY A 82 -8.53 -9.63 -7.89
N THR A 83 -9.29 -9.03 -8.80
CA THR A 83 -9.11 -9.21 -10.24
C THR A 83 -7.74 -8.73 -10.74
N LEU A 84 -7.16 -7.68 -10.14
CA LEU A 84 -5.84 -7.15 -10.53
C LEU A 84 -4.67 -7.99 -9.97
N TRP A 85 -4.84 -8.60 -8.81
CA TRP A 85 -3.74 -9.18 -8.01
C TRP A 85 -3.78 -10.69 -7.97
N ASP A 86 -4.97 -11.27 -7.78
CA ASP A 86 -5.20 -12.71 -7.82
C ASP A 86 -6.66 -13.02 -8.20
N PRO A 87 -6.96 -13.18 -9.51
CA PRO A 87 -8.31 -13.47 -9.99
C PRO A 87 -8.90 -14.78 -9.46
N THR A 88 -8.09 -15.62 -8.81
CA THR A 88 -8.49 -16.94 -8.30
C THR A 88 -8.83 -16.96 -6.82
N ALA A 89 -8.58 -15.87 -6.10
CA ALA A 89 -8.83 -15.79 -4.67
C ALA A 89 -10.30 -15.45 -4.35
N PHE A 90 -10.81 -16.03 -3.25
CA PHE A 90 -12.05 -15.61 -2.61
C PHE A 90 -11.71 -14.63 -1.48
N PHE A 91 -12.36 -13.46 -1.47
CA PHE A 91 -12.01 -12.37 -0.56
C PHE A 91 -12.97 -12.27 0.61
N ASP A 92 -12.43 -12.35 1.83
CA ASP A 92 -13.10 -11.93 3.06
C ASP A 92 -12.59 -10.54 3.51
N SER A 93 -13.10 -10.03 4.62
CA SER A 93 -12.76 -8.69 5.15
C SER A 93 -11.28 -8.46 5.45
N ASP A 94 -10.54 -9.55 5.64
CA ASP A 94 -9.09 -9.59 5.80
C ASP A 94 -8.48 -10.31 4.60
N SER A 95 -7.68 -9.61 3.80
CA SER A 95 -7.08 -10.14 2.59
C SER A 95 -5.58 -9.85 2.57
N SER A 96 -4.80 -10.83 2.13
CA SER A 96 -3.34 -10.79 2.13
C SER A 96 -2.80 -11.25 0.79
N TRP A 97 -1.79 -10.56 0.28
CA TRP A 97 -1.11 -10.88 -0.98
C TRP A 97 0.41 -10.78 -0.83
N PHE A 98 1.12 -11.58 -1.61
CA PHE A 98 2.58 -11.64 -1.59
C PHE A 98 3.13 -11.47 -3.00
N PHE A 99 4.03 -10.51 -3.19
CA PHE A 99 4.67 -10.23 -4.48
C PHE A 99 6.18 -10.27 -4.34
N ARG A 100 6.88 -11.00 -5.20
CA ARG A 100 8.34 -10.99 -5.21
C ARG A 100 8.85 -9.64 -5.70
N MET A 101 9.79 -9.03 -4.97
CA MET A 101 10.41 -7.76 -5.38
C MET A 101 11.40 -7.97 -6.52
N LYS A 102 11.59 -6.93 -7.33
CA LYS A 102 12.48 -6.95 -8.49
C LYS A 102 13.91 -7.34 -8.08
N ASN A 103 14.50 -8.26 -8.84
CA ASN A 103 15.88 -8.75 -8.66
C ASN A 103 16.18 -9.37 -7.29
N SER A 104 15.17 -9.93 -6.60
CA SER A 104 15.40 -10.59 -5.31
C SER A 104 14.43 -11.76 -5.09
N ASP A 105 14.98 -12.95 -4.82
CA ASP A 105 14.20 -14.11 -4.36
C ASP A 105 13.96 -14.10 -2.84
N GLU A 106 14.64 -13.20 -2.13
CA GLU A 106 14.60 -13.10 -0.67
C GLU A 106 13.66 -12.00 -0.17
N ARG A 107 13.25 -11.07 -1.04
CA ARG A 107 12.45 -9.89 -0.66
C ARG A 107 11.05 -9.99 -1.24
N ILE A 108 10.07 -9.97 -0.36
CA ILE A 108 8.65 -10.07 -0.70
C ILE A 108 7.94 -8.80 -0.24
N LEU A 109 7.16 -8.21 -1.13
CA LEU A 109 6.16 -7.21 -0.76
C LEU A 109 4.90 -7.94 -0.28
N HIS A 110 4.65 -7.85 1.02
CA HIS A 110 3.42 -8.30 1.65
C HIS A 110 2.42 -7.13 1.66
N ILE A 111 1.20 -7.39 1.20
CA ILE A 111 0.11 -6.44 1.24
C ILE A 111 -1.03 -7.04 2.04
N GLU A 112 -1.51 -6.32 3.03
CA GLU A 112 -2.61 -6.73 3.87
C GLU A 112 -3.68 -5.64 3.89
N ILE A 113 -4.95 -6.03 3.74
CA ILE A 113 -6.10 -5.18 3.95
C ILE A 113 -6.94 -5.80 5.04
N HIS A 114 -7.19 -5.05 6.11
CA HIS A 114 -8.04 -5.49 7.21
C HIS A 114 -8.93 -4.35 7.70
N GLU A 115 -10.00 -4.72 8.42
CA GLU A 115 -10.90 -3.76 9.04
C GLU A 115 -10.47 -3.41 10.47
N CYS A 116 -10.42 -2.11 10.78
CA CYS A 116 -10.19 -1.65 12.13
C CYS A 116 -11.52 -1.65 12.90
N HIS A 117 -11.55 -2.27 14.08
CA HIS A 117 -12.73 -2.55 14.91
C HIS A 117 -13.76 -1.39 15.01
N PRO A 118 -15.06 -1.70 15.18
CA PRO A 118 -16.22 -0.85 14.85
C PRO A 118 -16.52 0.30 15.82
N GLU A 119 -15.67 0.55 16.82
CA GLU A 119 -15.95 1.55 17.85
C GLU A 119 -15.90 3.00 17.32
N TYR A 120 -15.31 3.25 16.14
CA TYR A 120 -15.00 4.61 15.65
C TYR A 120 -15.15 4.85 14.13
N LEU A 121 -16.22 4.32 13.53
CA LEU A 121 -16.46 4.23 12.08
C LEU A 121 -15.61 3.12 11.46
N ALA A 122 -16.25 2.23 10.68
CA ALA A 122 -15.56 1.20 9.92
C ALA A 122 -14.47 1.85 9.06
N ARG A 123 -13.21 1.47 9.29
CA ARG A 123 -12.06 1.99 8.55
C ARG A 123 -11.26 0.81 8.04
N LYS A 124 -10.89 0.85 6.76
CA LYS A 124 -9.97 -0.13 6.18
C LYS A 124 -8.54 0.38 6.37
N ILE A 125 -7.65 -0.53 6.74
CA ILE A 125 -6.22 -0.28 6.79
C ILE A 125 -5.59 -1.10 5.67
N VAL A 126 -4.82 -0.44 4.83
CA VAL A 126 -4.01 -1.09 3.79
C VAL A 126 -2.55 -0.96 4.19
N ASN A 127 -1.91 -2.08 4.46
CA ASN A 127 -0.50 -2.15 4.78
C ASN A 127 0.27 -2.74 3.60
N PHE A 128 1.42 -2.17 3.33
CA PHE A 128 2.44 -2.68 2.44
C PHE A 128 3.71 -2.82 3.28
N GLU A 129 4.37 -3.96 3.21
CA GLU A 129 5.59 -4.21 3.98
C GLU A 129 6.54 -5.08 3.17
N GLU A 130 7.82 -4.70 3.15
CA GLU A 130 8.87 -5.60 2.73
C GLU A 130 9.16 -6.59 3.86
N ILE A 131 9.00 -7.88 3.56
CA ILE A 131 9.35 -8.98 4.45
C ILE A 131 10.35 -9.93 3.79
N PRO A 132 11.19 -10.63 4.57
CA PRO A 132 11.99 -11.73 4.07
C PRO A 132 11.10 -12.88 3.56
N SER A 133 11.50 -13.56 2.48
CA SER A 133 10.77 -14.72 1.95
C SER A 133 10.61 -15.84 2.98
N SER A 134 11.53 -15.95 3.94
CA SER A 134 11.43 -16.90 5.07
C SER A 134 10.25 -16.65 6.02
N TRP A 135 9.63 -15.47 5.98
CA TRP A 135 8.47 -15.13 6.80
C TRP A 135 7.15 -15.47 6.10
N VAL A 136 7.19 -15.85 4.82
CA VAL A 136 6.02 -16.30 4.07
C VAL A 136 5.68 -17.74 4.45
N SER A 137 4.45 -17.98 4.88
CA SER A 137 3.97 -19.30 5.27
C SER A 137 4.07 -20.31 4.11
N PRO A 138 4.49 -21.56 4.36
CA PRO A 138 4.46 -22.62 3.35
C PRO A 138 3.03 -22.80 2.80
N GLY A 139 2.88 -22.70 1.47
CA GLY A 139 1.59 -22.81 0.78
C GLY A 139 0.89 -21.48 0.46
N ALA A 140 1.43 -20.34 0.92
CA ALA A 140 0.99 -19.05 0.43
C ALA A 140 1.33 -18.87 -1.05
N ILE A 141 0.43 -18.25 -1.81
CA ILE A 141 0.68 -17.90 -3.21
C ILE A 141 1.59 -16.66 -3.22
N VAL A 142 2.76 -16.79 -3.86
CA VAL A 142 3.68 -15.68 -4.10
C VAL A 142 3.69 -15.39 -5.58
N HIS A 143 3.25 -14.19 -5.96
CA HIS A 143 3.23 -13.74 -7.34
C HIS A 143 4.63 -13.25 -7.73
N ASP A 144 5.15 -13.75 -8.84
CA ASP A 144 6.42 -13.29 -9.39
C ASP A 144 6.31 -11.86 -9.95
N TYR A 145 7.45 -11.15 -9.97
CA TYR A 145 7.52 -9.85 -10.61
C TYR A 145 7.32 -9.98 -12.12
N ASN A 146 6.24 -9.38 -12.63
CA ASN A 146 5.98 -9.29 -14.06
C ASN A 146 6.25 -7.85 -14.53
N GLU A 147 7.19 -7.69 -15.47
CA GLU A 147 7.36 -6.46 -16.25
C GLU A 147 6.25 -6.41 -17.31
N ASN A 148 5.07 -5.86 -16.94
CA ASN A 148 4.07 -5.45 -17.92
C ASN A 148 4.31 -4.00 -18.33
#